data_AF-A0A839W5T6-F1
#
_entry.id   AF-A0A839W5T6-F1
#
_cell.length_a   1.000
_cell.length_b   1.000
_cell.length_c   1.000
_cell.angle_alpha   90.00
_cell.angle_beta   90.00
_cell.angle_gamma   90.00
#
_symmetry.space_group_name_H-M   'P 1'
#
loop_
_entity.id
_entity.type
_entity.pdbx_description
1 polymer ?
#
loop_
_entity_poly.entity_id
_entity_poly.type
_entity_poly.pdbx_seq_one_letter_code
_entity_poly.pdbx_strand_id
1 'polypeptide(L)'
;MIKFSQSQIDKLLKFGDVYQKEDGSNVRAIYEQSLIENQGQISQTTKLTCQQGKVEQNDIVIIDSKRYEVGYIDDDNSGIINAHLNFKGDGVKRGKYI
;
A
#
# COMPACT_ATOMS: atom_id res chain seq x y z
N MET A 1 7.59 -22.36 5.82
CA MET A 1 7.02 -21.16 5.17
C MET A 1 6.58 -21.53 3.78
N ILE A 2 5.32 -21.27 3.44
CA ILE A 2 4.70 -21.71 2.18
C ILE A 2 4.86 -20.58 1.16
N LYS A 3 5.48 -20.87 0.02
CA LYS A 3 5.60 -19.91 -1.08
C LYS A 3 4.47 -20.13 -2.07
N PHE A 4 3.72 -19.09 -2.38
CA PHE A 4 2.68 -19.15 -3.41
C PHE A 4 3.30 -19.20 -4.80
N SER A 5 2.70 -20.00 -5.67
CA SER A 5 3.00 -19.96 -7.10
C SER A 5 2.51 -18.65 -7.72
N GLN A 6 3.11 -18.23 -8.83
CA GLN A 6 2.68 -17.01 -9.53
C GLN A 6 1.19 -17.04 -9.89
N SER A 7 0.67 -18.20 -10.32
CA SER A 7 -0.76 -18.38 -10.62
C SER A 7 -1.68 -18.17 -9.42
N GLN A 8 -1.23 -18.47 -8.19
CA GLN A 8 -1.99 -18.22 -6.96
C GLN A 8 -1.96 -16.73 -6.61
N ILE A 9 -0.79 -16.10 -6.73
CA ILE A 9 -0.62 -14.65 -6.50
C ILE A 9 -1.49 -13.87 -7.48
N ASP A 10 -1.45 -14.21 -8.78
CA ASP A 10 -2.24 -13.54 -9.81
C ASP A 10 -3.75 -13.69 -9.56
N LYS A 11 -4.20 -14.86 -9.10
CA LYS A 11 -5.61 -15.09 -8.74
C LYS A 11 -6.04 -14.26 -7.54
N LEU A 12 -5.18 -14.11 -6.53
CA LEU A 12 -5.45 -13.25 -5.37
C LEU A 12 -5.52 -11.78 -5.80
N LEU A 13 -4.49 -11.28 -6.49
CA LEU A 13 -4.39 -9.87 -6.86
C LEU A 13 -5.37 -9.44 -7.95
N LYS A 14 -6.08 -10.37 -8.60
CA LYS A 14 -7.21 -10.06 -9.48
C LYS A 14 -8.35 -9.36 -8.76
N PHE A 15 -8.50 -9.55 -7.44
CA PHE A 15 -9.48 -8.84 -6.63
C PHE A 15 -9.02 -7.44 -6.21
N GLY A 16 -7.77 -7.09 -6.50
CA GLY A 16 -7.21 -5.78 -6.24
C GLY A 16 -7.31 -4.85 -7.44
N ASP A 17 -7.11 -3.56 -7.15
CA ASP A 17 -7.05 -2.48 -8.12
C ASP A 17 -5.61 -2.20 -8.55
N VAL A 18 -5.48 -1.33 -9.57
CA VAL A 18 -4.18 -0.83 -10.02
C VAL A 18 -3.99 0.58 -9.48
N TYR A 19 -2.95 0.76 -8.67
CA TYR A 19 -2.53 2.03 -8.11
C TYR A 19 -1.27 2.54 -8.80
N GLN A 20 -1.12 3.86 -8.83
CA GLN A 20 0.06 4.50 -9.40
C GLN A 20 1.01 4.94 -8.29
N LYS A 21 2.31 4.69 -8.45
CA LYS A 21 3.37 5.24 -7.62
C LYS A 21 3.80 6.62 -8.11
N GLU A 22 4.40 7.43 -7.25
CA GLU A 22 4.87 8.77 -7.62
C GLU A 22 5.98 8.75 -8.68
N ASP A 23 6.73 7.64 -8.80
CA ASP A 23 7.69 7.39 -9.88
C ASP A 23 7.04 7.12 -11.25
N GLY A 24 5.70 7.04 -11.30
CA GLY A 24 4.90 6.81 -12.50
C GLY A 24 4.61 5.33 -12.79
N SER A 25 5.23 4.40 -12.08
CA SER A 25 4.98 2.97 -12.25
C SER A 25 3.69 2.52 -11.55
N ASN A 26 3.12 1.40 -12.01
CA ASN A 26 1.84 0.89 -11.52
C ASN A 26 2.05 -0.37 -10.67
N VAL A 27 1.24 -0.49 -9.61
CA VAL A 27 1.19 -1.67 -8.74
C VAL A 27 -0.24 -2.19 -8.67
N ARG A 28 -0.41 -3.50 -8.87
CA ARG A 28 -1.68 -4.17 -8.59
C ARG A 28 -1.70 -4.65 -7.15
N ALA A 29 -2.69 -4.22 -6.38
CA ALA A 29 -2.74 -4.46 -4.96
C ALA A 29 -4.17 -4.41 -4.41
N ILE A 30 -4.37 -5.01 -3.25
CA ILE A 30 -5.62 -4.91 -2.49
C ILE A 30 -5.41 -3.85 -1.42
N TYR A 31 -6.22 -2.79 -1.45
CA TYR A 31 -6.21 -1.74 -0.45
C TYR A 31 -7.16 -2.10 0.70
N GLU A 32 -6.65 -2.03 1.93
CA GLU A 32 -7.43 -2.26 3.13
C GLU A 32 -7.22 -1.11 4.11
N GLN A 33 -8.33 -0.60 4.64
CA GLN A 33 -8.36 0.40 5.69
C GLN A 33 -9.18 -0.15 6.85
N SER A 34 -8.59 -0.15 8.05
CA SER A 34 -9.24 -0.58 9.28
C SER A 34 -9.26 0.56 10.28
N LEU A 35 -10.42 0.81 10.88
CA LEU A 35 -10.63 1.78 11.93
C LEU A 35 -10.93 1.02 13.22
N ILE A 36 -10.11 1.19 14.24
CA ILE A 36 -10.30 0.60 15.56
C ILE A 36 -10.50 1.75 16.55
N GLU A 37 -11.66 1.77 17.20
CA GLU A 37 -11.93 2.68 18.31
C GLU A 37 -11.76 1.92 19.63
N ASN A 38 -10.92 2.44 20.53
CA ASN A 38 -10.74 1.87 21.85
C ASN A 38 -10.68 2.97 22.91
N GLN A 39 -11.68 3.01 23.80
CA GLN A 39 -11.78 3.97 24.91
C GLN A 39 -11.57 5.44 24.49
N GLY A 40 -12.16 5.85 23.36
CA GLY A 40 -12.05 7.21 22.83
C GLY A 40 -10.78 7.50 22.03
N GLN A 41 -9.88 6.52 21.87
CA GLN A 41 -8.78 6.59 20.91
C GLN A 41 -9.19 5.94 19.59
N ILE A 42 -9.07 6.68 18.50
CA ILE A 42 -9.30 6.18 17.14
C ILE A 42 -7.95 5.88 16.52
N SER A 43 -7.70 4.61 16.21
CA SER A 43 -6.55 4.18 15.43
C SER A 43 -7.00 3.75 14.05
N GLN A 44 -6.40 4.35 13.02
CA GLN A 44 -6.62 3.96 11.64
C GLN A 44 -5.36 3.27 11.11
N THR A 45 -5.52 2.03 10.65
CA THR A 45 -4.48 1.29 9.96
C THR A 45 -4.83 1.17 8.49
N THR A 46 -3.89 1.53 7.64
CA THR A 46 -4.02 1.40 6.19
C THR A 46 -2.90 0.50 5.67
N LYS A 47 -3.23 -0.47 4.81
CA LYS A 47 -2.25 -1.37 4.19
C LYS A 47 -2.57 -1.64 2.71
N LEU A 48 -1.54 -1.97 1.95
CA LEU A 48 -1.61 -2.50 0.59
C LEU A 48 -1.04 -3.92 0.58
N THR A 49 -1.86 -4.87 0.13
CA THR A 49 -1.44 -6.25 -0.10
C THR A 49 -1.03 -6.39 -1.57
N CYS A 50 0.24 -6.67 -1.85
CA CYS A 50 0.75 -6.77 -3.22
C CYS A 50 1.82 -7.85 -3.38
N GLN A 51 2.24 -8.10 -4.61
CA GLN A 51 3.35 -9.02 -4.88
C GLN A 51 4.67 -8.46 -4.32
N GLN A 52 5.50 -9.35 -3.77
CA GLN A 52 6.84 -9.02 -3.29
C GLN A 52 7.66 -8.29 -4.37
N GLY A 53 8.38 -7.24 -3.98
CA GLY A 53 9.23 -6.44 -4.87
C GLY A 53 8.49 -5.46 -5.79
N LYS A 54 7.18 -5.26 -5.61
CA LYS A 54 6.41 -4.24 -6.37
C LYS A 54 6.37 -2.87 -5.69
N VAL A 55 6.63 -2.83 -4.39
CA VAL A 55 6.76 -1.61 -3.60
C VAL A 55 7.93 -1.77 -2.64
N GLU A 56 8.57 -0.67 -2.32
CA GLU A 56 9.66 -0.60 -1.34
C GLU A 56 9.32 0.39 -0.21
N GLN A 57 10.05 0.32 0.91
CA GLN A 57 9.89 1.32 1.96
C GLN A 57 10.19 2.73 1.42
N ASN A 58 9.41 3.70 1.87
CA ASN A 58 9.40 5.09 1.40
C ASN A 58 8.84 5.31 -0.01
N ASP A 59 8.39 4.26 -0.72
CA ASP A 59 7.62 4.47 -1.95
C ASP A 59 6.34 5.25 -1.63
N ILE A 60 5.95 6.15 -2.53
CA ILE A 60 4.70 6.91 -2.42
C ILE A 60 3.71 6.35 -3.43
N VAL A 61 2.58 5.86 -2.92
CA VAL A 61 1.45 5.34 -3.69
C VAL A 61 0.30 6.35 -3.66
N ILE A 62 -0.32 6.57 -4.82
CA ILE A 62 -1.48 7.44 -4.97
C ILE A 62 -2.75 6.58 -4.90
N ILE A 63 -3.59 6.85 -3.89
CA ILE A 63 -4.85 6.16 -3.64
C ILE A 63 -5.92 7.23 -3.46
N ASP A 64 -6.96 7.25 -4.27
CA ASP A 64 -8.03 8.26 -4.23
C ASP A 64 -7.52 9.71 -4.17
N SER A 65 -6.53 10.04 -5.01
CA SER A 65 -5.86 11.36 -5.04
C SER A 65 -5.09 11.75 -3.77
N LYS A 66 -4.90 10.82 -2.83
CA LYS A 66 -4.10 10.98 -1.62
C LYS A 66 -2.76 10.28 -1.75
N ARG A 67 -1.74 10.86 -1.15
CA ARG A 67 -0.37 10.32 -1.11
C ARG A 67 -0.19 9.50 0.15
N TYR A 68 0.19 8.25 -0.03
CA TYR A 68 0.54 7.35 1.06
C TYR A 68 1.99 6.88 0.89
N GLU A 69 2.81 7.06 1.91
CA GLU A 69 4.15 6.51 1.97
C GLU A 69 4.11 5.10 2.56
N VAL A 70 4.84 4.18 1.95
CA VAL A 70 5.08 2.85 2.53
C VAL A 70 6.00 3.02 3.74
N GLY A 71 5.43 2.90 4.94
CA GLY A 71 6.18 3.03 6.20
C GLY A 71 7.02 1.78 6.48
N TYR A 72 6.39 0.60 6.44
CA TYR A 72 7.08 -0.68 6.58
C TYR A 72 6.38 -1.79 5.81
N ILE A 73 7.11 -2.88 5.60
CA ILE A 73 6.67 -4.05 4.84
C ILE A 73 6.73 -5.25 5.78
N ASP A 74 5.62 -5.95 5.91
CA ASP A 74 5.55 -7.29 6.49
C ASP A 74 5.63 -8.33 5.37
N ASP A 75 6.73 -9.08 5.37
CA ASP A 75 7.07 -10.05 4.32
C ASP A 75 7.40 -11.40 4.97
N ASP A 76 6.45 -12.31 4.87
CA ASP A 76 6.61 -13.70 5.29
C ASP A 76 7.25 -14.56 4.20
N ASN A 77 7.87 -13.96 3.18
CA ASN A 77 8.50 -14.57 2.02
C ASN A 77 7.58 -15.57 1.26
N SER A 78 6.26 -15.43 1.39
CA SER A 78 5.28 -16.20 0.63
C SER A 78 5.18 -15.77 -0.84
N GLY A 79 5.78 -14.62 -1.20
CA GLY A 79 5.66 -13.96 -2.49
C GLY A 79 4.58 -12.87 -2.54
N ILE A 80 3.83 -12.71 -1.44
CA ILE A 80 2.90 -11.59 -1.19
C ILE A 80 3.39 -10.86 0.05
N ILE A 81 3.25 -9.54 0.04
CA ILE A 81 3.65 -8.67 1.15
C ILE A 81 2.50 -7.78 1.57
N ASN A 82 2.51 -7.37 2.83
CA ASN A 82 1.64 -6.31 3.36
C ASN A 82 2.47 -5.05 3.57
N ALA A 83 2.23 -4.03 2.75
CA ALA A 83 2.84 -2.72 2.89
C ALA A 83 1.96 -1.82 3.75
N HIS A 84 2.42 -1.45 4.93
CA HIS A 84 1.69 -0.54 5.82
C HIS A 84 1.94 0.91 5.41
N LEU A 85 0.85 1.67 5.32
CA LEU A 85 0.84 2.99 4.70
C LEU A 85 0.67 4.11 5.71
N ASN A 86 1.48 5.15 5.56
CA ASN A 86 1.38 6.40 6.30
C ASN A 86 0.84 7.48 5.38
N PHE A 87 -0.19 8.21 5.83
CA PHE A 87 -0.72 9.33 5.07
C PHE A 87 0.31 10.48 4.99
N LYS A 88 0.56 11.00 3.78
CA LYS A 88 1.49 12.13 3.52
C LYS A 88 0.81 13.41 3.06
N GLY A 89 -0.48 13.38 2.81
CA GLY A 89 -1.25 14.55 2.36
C GLY A 89 -1.96 14.30 1.04
N ASP A 90 -2.73 15.30 0.64
CA ASP A 90 -3.45 15.30 -0.64
C ASP A 90 -2.47 15.58 -1.80
N GLY A 91 -2.78 15.06 -2.99
CA GLY A 91 -1.93 15.03 -4.19
C GLY A 91 -1.55 16.38 -4.81
N VAL A 92 -1.69 17.50 -4.09
CA VAL A 92 -1.18 18.80 -4.54
C VAL A 92 0.20 18.99 -3.91
N LYS A 93 1.26 18.91 -4.73
CA LYS A 93 2.55 19.52 -4.38
C LYS A 93 2.26 20.99 -4.10
N ARG A 94 2.04 21.35 -2.83
CA ARG A 94 2.04 22.74 -2.40
C ARG A 94 3.42 23.27 -2.75
N GLY A 95 3.48 24.06 -3.82
CA GLY A 95 4.69 24.76 -4.22
C GLY A 95 5.26 25.47 -3.00
N LYS A 96 6.58 25.38 -2.84
CA LYS A 96 7.30 26.25 -1.91
C LYS A 96 6.78 27.66 -2.11
N TYR A 97 6.31 28.29 -1.04
CA TYR A 97 5.98 29.71 -1.03
C TYR A 97 7.13 30.48 -1.70
N ILE A 98 6.80 31.22 -2.76
CA ILE A 98 7.66 32.24 -3.40
C ILE A 98 7.52 33.51 -2.57
#